data_AF-A0A564UN90-F1
#
_entry.id   AF-A0A564UN90-F1
#
_cell.length_a   1.000
_cell.length_b   1.000
_cell.length_c   1.000
_cell.angle_alpha   90.00
_cell.angle_beta   90.00
_cell.angle_gamma   90.00
#
_symmetry.space_group_name_H-M   'P 1'
#
loop_
_entity.id
_entity.type
_entity.pdbx_description
1 polymer ?
#
loop_
_entity_poly.entity_id
_entity_poly.type
_entity_poly.pdbx_seq_one_letter_code
_entity_poly.pdbx_strand_id
1 'polypeptide(L)'
;MMDKNIVLAVIFGAAAVVGAMETVYQIYRLTVMDAAARGLKHPKLWGLLAVNGNNSSGLLLYLIGRRNYPMNSIDSRQLVVMEKRKKAAGIGLVFVAVGAIGLLVCLGRVGL
;
A
#
# COMPACT_ATOMS: atom_id res chain seq x y z
N MET A 1 11.43 -33.65 3.00
CA MET A 1 11.67 -32.46 3.85
C MET A 1 11.66 -31.18 3.02
N MET A 2 12.27 -31.18 1.82
CA MET A 2 12.20 -30.06 0.87
C MET A 2 10.78 -29.69 0.41
N ASP A 3 9.89 -30.67 0.15
CA ASP A 3 8.54 -30.38 -0.38
C ASP A 3 7.70 -29.51 0.57
N LYS A 4 7.79 -29.74 1.88
CA LYS A 4 7.06 -28.97 2.90
C LYS A 4 7.54 -27.52 2.98
N ASN A 5 8.85 -27.29 2.84
CA ASN A 5 9.42 -25.94 2.85
C ASN A 5 9.03 -25.15 1.59
N ILE A 6 8.97 -25.82 0.44
CA ILE A 6 8.50 -25.20 -0.81
C ILE A 6 7.01 -24.84 -0.71
N VAL A 7 6.17 -25.75 -0.20
CA VAL A 7 4.73 -25.46 0.03
C VAL A 7 4.55 -24.27 0.97
N LEU A 8 5.31 -24.21 2.08
CA LEU A 8 5.27 -23.07 3.00
C LEU A 8 5.76 -21.78 2.33
N ALA A 9 6.83 -21.83 1.53
CA ALA A 9 7.33 -20.67 0.79
C ALA A 9 6.26 -20.12 -0.17
N VAL A 10 5.51 -20.99 -0.85
CA VAL A 10 4.41 -20.57 -1.74
C VAL A 10 3.30 -19.88 -0.94
N ILE A 11 2.92 -20.42 0.23
CA ILE A 11 1.88 -19.83 1.09
C ILE A 11 2.31 -18.43 1.58
N PHE A 12 3.53 -18.31 2.09
CA PHE A 12 4.06 -17.03 2.57
C PHE A 12 4.27 -16.03 1.43
N GLY A 13 4.70 -16.50 0.25
CA GLY A 13 4.77 -15.69 -0.96
C GLY A 13 3.40 -15.14 -1.37
N ALA A 14 2.36 -15.99 -1.37
CA ALA A 14 1.00 -15.57 -1.66
C ALA A 14 0.49 -14.53 -0.63
N ALA A 15 0.75 -14.75 0.66
CA ALA A 15 0.39 -13.80 1.72
C ALA A 15 1.07 -12.43 1.52
N ALA A 16 2.36 -12.44 1.14
CA ALA A 16 3.09 -11.21 0.85
C ALA A 16 2.50 -10.46 -0.36
N VAL A 17 2.19 -11.17 -1.44
CA VAL A 17 1.58 -10.59 -2.66
C VAL A 17 0.21 -9.98 -2.36
N VAL A 18 -0.65 -10.70 -1.64
CA VAL A 18 -1.99 -10.19 -1.26
C VAL A 18 -1.87 -8.96 -0.37
N GLY A 19 -0.96 -8.98 0.62
CA GLY A 19 -0.69 -7.82 1.46
C GLY A 19 -0.18 -6.61 0.67
N ALA A 20 0.68 -6.84 -0.32
CA ALA A 20 1.22 -5.80 -1.18
C ALA A 20 0.14 -5.19 -2.08
N MET A 21 -0.74 -6.01 -2.65
CA MET A 21 -1.87 -5.54 -3.44
C MET A 21 -2.84 -4.70 -2.61
N GLU A 22 -3.20 -5.16 -1.40
CA GLU A 22 -4.06 -4.40 -0.50
C GLU A 22 -3.44 -3.07 -0.10
N THR A 23 -2.17 -3.05 0.32
CA THR A 23 -1.48 -1.80 0.66
C THR A 23 -1.47 -0.81 -0.49
N VAL A 24 -1.12 -1.26 -1.70
CA VAL A 24 -1.13 -0.42 -2.90
C VAL A 24 -2.54 0.13 -3.17
N TYR A 25 -3.58 -0.72 -3.11
CA TYR A 25 -4.95 -0.28 -3.33
C TYR A 25 -5.43 0.75 -2.31
N GLN A 26 -5.11 0.56 -1.03
CA GLN A 26 -5.49 1.52 0.00
C GLN A 26 -4.73 2.85 -0.13
N ILE A 27 -3.45 2.82 -0.50
CA ILE A 27 -2.65 4.03 -0.78
C ILE A 27 -3.23 4.79 -1.98
N TYR A 28 -3.59 4.10 -3.07
CA TYR A 28 -4.30 4.69 -4.20
C TYR A 28 -5.59 5.39 -3.74
N ARG A 29 -6.44 4.71 -2.95
CA ARG A 29 -7.70 5.31 -2.49
C ARG A 29 -7.49 6.49 -1.55
N LEU A 30 -6.50 6.44 -0.66
CA LEU A 30 -6.16 7.54 0.24
C LEU A 30 -5.70 8.77 -0.53
N THR A 31 -4.83 8.59 -1.52
CA THR A 31 -4.28 9.68 -2.34
C THR A 31 -5.35 10.31 -3.25
N VAL A 32 -6.26 9.50 -3.82
CA VAL A 32 -7.42 10.03 -4.57
C VAL A 32 -8.34 10.88 -3.70
N MET A 33 -8.68 10.38 -2.50
CA MET A 33 -9.55 11.12 -1.57
C MET A 33 -8.90 12.41 -1.07
N ASP A 34 -7.60 12.34 -0.77
CA ASP A 34 -6.83 13.50 -0.32
C ASP A 34 -6.70 14.55 -1.43
N ALA A 35 -6.43 14.11 -2.67
CA ALA A 35 -6.40 14.98 -3.84
C ALA A 35 -7.76 15.66 -4.09
N ALA A 36 -8.85 14.91 -3.94
CA ALA A 36 -10.21 15.45 -4.07
C ALA A 36 -10.54 16.47 -2.96
N ALA A 37 -10.16 16.20 -1.71
CA ALA A 37 -10.39 17.11 -0.58
C ALA A 37 -9.60 18.43 -0.69
N ARG A 38 -8.50 18.42 -1.46
CA ARG A 38 -7.66 19.59 -1.76
C ARG A 38 -8.03 20.28 -3.09
N GLY A 39 -9.03 19.79 -3.81
CA GLY A 39 -9.47 20.37 -5.08
C GLY A 39 -8.47 20.21 -6.23
N LEU A 40 -7.56 19.23 -6.18
CA LEU A 40 -6.64 18.95 -7.28
C LEU A 40 -7.40 18.43 -8.51
N LYS A 41 -7.04 18.94 -9.70
CA LYS A 41 -7.58 18.44 -10.96
C LYS A 41 -7.16 16.98 -11.16
N HIS A 42 -8.10 16.13 -11.61
CA HIS A 42 -7.89 14.70 -11.89
C HIS A 42 -7.34 13.88 -10.70
N PRO A 43 -8.08 13.74 -9.59
CA PRO A 43 -7.60 13.04 -8.39
C PRO A 43 -7.22 11.57 -8.65
N LYS A 44 -7.85 10.89 -9.62
CA LYS A 44 -7.49 9.54 -10.05
C LYS A 44 -6.08 9.44 -10.64
N LEU A 45 -5.65 10.47 -11.39
CA LEU A 45 -4.31 10.50 -11.98
C LEU A 45 -3.26 10.66 -10.89
N TRP A 46 -3.49 11.54 -9.91
CA TRP A 46 -2.63 11.67 -8.74
C TRP A 46 -2.55 10.39 -7.92
N GLY A 47 -3.66 9.68 -7.77
CA GLY A 47 -3.66 8.37 -7.12
C GLY A 47 -2.82 7.34 -7.87
N LEU A 48 -2.96 7.28 -9.20
CA LEU A 48 -2.19 6.38 -10.04
C LEU A 48 -0.69 6.71 -9.96
N LEU A 49 -0.32 7.99 -10.08
CA LEU A 49 1.06 8.44 -9.90
C LEU A 49 1.57 8.10 -8.51
N ALA A 50 0.77 8.25 -7.45
CA ALA A 50 1.22 7.99 -6.09
C ALA A 50 1.59 6.51 -5.86
N VAL A 51 0.91 5.58 -6.53
CA VAL A 51 1.22 4.15 -6.44
C VAL A 51 2.18 3.64 -7.51
N ASN A 52 2.47 4.46 -8.52
CA ASN A 52 3.41 4.13 -9.60
C ASN A 52 4.70 4.95 -9.45
N GLY A 53 5.80 4.28 -9.13
CA GLY A 53 7.10 4.90 -9.11
C GLY A 53 8.10 4.06 -8.35
N ASN A 54 9.32 3.94 -8.88
CA ASN A 54 10.37 3.22 -8.18
C ASN A 54 10.77 3.97 -6.90
N ASN A 55 11.11 3.25 -5.83
CA ASN A 55 11.48 3.83 -4.54
C ASN A 55 10.48 4.86 -3.98
N SER A 56 9.17 4.64 -4.19
CA SER A 56 8.10 5.56 -3.75
C SER A 56 8.16 6.98 -4.37
N SER A 57 8.89 7.16 -5.48
CA SER A 57 9.04 8.46 -6.17
C SER A 57 7.71 9.07 -6.61
N GLY A 58 6.75 8.24 -7.03
CA GLY A 58 5.42 8.69 -7.42
C GLY A 58 4.61 9.26 -6.25
N LEU A 59 4.68 8.63 -5.07
CA LEU A 59 4.08 9.16 -3.84
C LEU A 59 4.76 10.46 -3.41
N LEU A 60 6.09 10.52 -3.49
CA LEU A 60 6.87 11.73 -3.23
C LEU A 60 6.45 12.88 -4.15
N LEU A 61 6.30 12.63 -5.45
CA LEU A 61 5.84 13.61 -6.43
C LEU A 61 4.45 14.14 -6.05
N TYR A 62 3.53 13.26 -5.65
CA TYR A 62 2.22 13.67 -5.15
C TYR A 62 2.31 14.56 -3.91
N LEU A 63 3.15 14.20 -2.93
CA LEU A 63 3.36 14.97 -1.70
C LEU A 63 3.95 16.37 -1.95
N ILE A 64 4.85 16.49 -2.91
CA ILE A 64 5.41 17.78 -3.34
C ILE A 64 4.33 18.61 -4.05
N GLY A 65 3.59 18.00 -5.00
CA GLY A 65 2.56 18.67 -5.79
C GLY A 65 1.41 19.22 -4.96
N ARG A 66 0.98 18.51 -3.91
CA ARG A 66 -0.12 18.95 -3.04
C ARG A 66 0.22 20.12 -2.12
N ARG A 67 1.50 20.50 -1.96
CA ARG A 67 1.95 21.54 -1.00
C ARG A 67 1.27 22.89 -1.22
N ASN A 68 0.93 23.22 -2.47
CA ASN A 68 0.30 24.49 -2.85
C ASN A 68 -1.25 24.45 -2.82
N TYR A 69 -1.84 23.34 -2.37
CA TYR A 69 -3.29 23.16 -2.32
C TYR A 69 -3.75 23.02 -0.86
N PRO A 70 -4.30 24.08 -0.24
CA PRO A 70 -4.86 23.99 1.10
C PRO A 70 -6.05 23.04 1.13
N MET A 71 -6.28 22.37 2.26
CA MET A 71 -7.46 21.50 2.41
C MET A 71 -8.71 22.37 2.44
N ASN A 72 -9.62 22.16 1.50
CA ASN A 72 -10.74 23.07 1.26
C ASN A 72 -11.89 22.87 2.27
N SER A 73 -12.05 21.65 2.77
CA SER A 73 -12.82 21.26 3.96
C SER A 73 -12.95 19.73 3.92
N ILE A 74 -12.43 19.05 4.95
CA ILE A 74 -12.66 17.62 5.10
C ILE A 74 -13.94 17.45 5.93
N ASP A 75 -14.90 16.73 5.37
CA ASP A 75 -16.09 16.30 6.11
C ASP A 75 -15.74 15.21 7.14
N SER A 76 -16.44 15.22 8.27
CA SER A 76 -16.32 14.24 9.36
C SER A 76 -16.46 12.79 8.86
N ARG A 77 -17.35 12.54 7.88
CA ARG A 77 -17.54 11.22 7.28
C ARG A 77 -16.34 10.80 6.44
N GLN A 78 -15.69 11.75 5.76
CA GLN A 78 -14.47 11.48 4.98
C GLN A 78 -13.32 11.08 5.91
N LEU A 79 -13.16 11.73 7.07
CA LEU A 79 -12.17 11.35 8.08
C LEU A 79 -12.31 9.89 8.50
N VAL A 80 -13.54 9.47 8.86
CA VAL A 80 -13.80 8.09 9.28
C VAL A 80 -13.44 7.09 8.19
N VAL A 81 -13.75 7.40 6.93
CA VAL A 81 -13.37 6.55 5.79
C VAL A 81 -11.85 6.52 5.61
N MET A 82 -11.17 7.65 5.73
CA MET A 82 -9.71 7.69 5.66
C MET A 82 -9.05 6.88 6.77
N GLU A 83 -9.56 6.96 8.00
CA GLU A 83 -9.05 6.18 9.12
C GLU A 83 -9.24 4.67 8.92
N LYS A 84 -10.41 4.24 8.44
CA LYS A 84 -10.65 2.83 8.12
C LYS A 84 -9.66 2.32 7.06
N ARG A 85 -9.39 3.14 6.03
CA ARG A 85 -8.42 2.78 4.98
C ARG A 85 -6.98 2.79 5.47
N LYS A 86 -6.60 3.70 6.37
CA LYS A 86 -5.29 3.68 7.03
C LYS A 86 -5.10 2.40 7.85
N LYS A 87 -6.13 1.97 8.58
CA LYS A 87 -6.12 0.67 9.29
C LYS A 87 -6.00 -0.51 8.33
N ALA A 88 -6.76 -0.50 7.23
CA ALA A 88 -6.68 -1.54 6.20
C ALA A 88 -5.30 -1.61 5.53
N ALA A 89 -4.69 -0.46 5.22
CA ALA A 89 -3.31 -0.40 4.72
C ALA A 89 -2.32 -0.97 5.76
N GLY A 90 -2.52 -0.67 7.03
CA GLY A 90 -1.74 -1.26 8.13
C GLY A 90 -1.85 -2.79 8.17
N ILE A 91 -3.05 -3.34 8.02
CA ILE A 91 -3.27 -4.81 7.96
C ILE A 91 -2.54 -5.40 6.76
N GLY A 92 -2.66 -4.79 5.57
CA GLY A 92 -1.93 -5.25 4.39
C GLY A 92 -0.41 -5.23 4.60
N LEU A 93 0.11 -4.21 5.28
CA LEU A 93 1.55 -4.10 5.58
C LEU A 93 2.02 -5.22 6.53
N VAL A 94 1.20 -5.59 7.51
CA VAL A 94 1.47 -6.75 8.38
C VAL A 94 1.53 -8.04 7.56
N PHE A 95 0.60 -8.23 6.62
CA PHE A 95 0.62 -9.38 5.71
C PHE A 95 1.89 -9.43 4.86
N VAL A 96 2.34 -8.29 4.32
CA VAL A 96 3.62 -8.19 3.60
C VAL A 96 4.78 -8.59 4.50
N ALA A 97 4.85 -8.04 5.71
CA ALA A 97 5.96 -8.31 6.64
C ALA A 97 6.03 -9.78 7.03
N VAL A 98 4.90 -10.37 7.45
CA VAL A 98 4.84 -11.79 7.84
C VAL A 98 5.12 -12.70 6.64
N GLY A 99 4.53 -12.40 5.48
CA GLY A 99 4.78 -13.14 4.25
C GLY A 99 6.24 -13.08 3.80
N ALA A 100 6.87 -11.90 3.80
CA ALA A 100 8.26 -11.74 3.42
C ALA A 100 9.21 -12.45 4.39
N ILE A 101 9.02 -12.31 5.71
CA ILE A 101 9.83 -12.99 6.72
C ILE A 101 9.67 -14.51 6.57
N GLY A 102 8.44 -15.00 6.45
CA GLY A 102 8.17 -16.42 6.27
C GLY A 102 8.80 -17.00 5.01
N LEU A 103 8.74 -16.26 3.90
CA LEU A 103 9.37 -16.63 2.63
C LEU A 103 10.90 -16.72 2.77
N LEU A 104 11.55 -15.71 3.35
CA LEU A 104 13.00 -15.71 3.58
C LEU A 104 13.45 -16.87 4.47
N VAL A 105 12.71 -17.15 5.54
CA VAL A 105 12.99 -18.26 6.46
C VAL A 105 12.84 -19.62 5.77
N CYS A 106 11.83 -19.77 4.89
CA CYS A 106 11.63 -21.00 4.15
C CYS A 106 12.71 -21.21 3.09
N LEU A 107 13.09 -20.17 2.35
CA LEU A 107 14.14 -20.23 1.32
C LEU A 107 15.52 -20.48 1.92
N GLY A 108 15.88 -19.79 3.01
CA GLY A 108 17.16 -20.01 3.69
C GLY A 108 17.32 -21.42 4.28
N ARG A 109 16.21 -22.11 4.57
CA ARG A 109 16.20 -23.53 4.98
C ARG A 109 16.26 -24.51 3.81
N VAL A 110 15.95 -24.07 2.60
CA VAL A 110 16.07 -24.87 1.36
C VAL A 110 17.50 -24.81 0.80
N GLY A 111 18.35 -23.89 1.30
CA GLY A 111 19.75 -23.78 0.89
C GLY A 111 19.95 -23.03 -0.43
N LEU A 112 18.96 -22.22 -0.82
CA LEU A 112 19.07 -21.22 -1.89
C LEU A 112 19.61 -19.90 -1.35
#